data_AF-A0A0P9ELJ8-F1
#
_entry.id   AF-A0A0P9ELJ8-F1
#
_cell.length_a   1.000
_cell.length_b   1.000
_cell.length_c   1.000
_cell.angle_alpha   90.00
_cell.angle_beta   90.00
_cell.angle_gamma   90.00
#
_symmetry.space_group_name_H-M   'P 1'
#
loop_
_entity.id
_entity.type
_entity.pdbx_description
1 polymer ?
#
loop_
_entity_poly.entity_id
_entity_poly.type
_entity_poly.pdbx_seq_one_letter_code
_entity_poly.pdbx_strand_id
1 'polypeptide(L)'
;MRTDTVRIGVNQMVQSGESVANGRQPMGRERVSPIFPEGVELIPLAEKTEREGPRYPGLKGVARASGRWASGGEPRARVRREYQRRERAIRRWRELFERADPVSALKAFHEEQGPVVMARAPREHARLSTLVTAAEAGTYPAEQIARSYLEAYLGALREPVTKEGLGAVLGTAWDELSPHVSQAERRQLGQVIWAFLRGRIPLDSVLHRTEELLIRNGLADSAGRLRSQLDERDGVYSDYDNQTSKGVDSEL
;
A
#
# COMPACT_ATOMS: atom_id res chain seq x y z
N MET A 1 -21.06 -22.23 50.79
CA MET A 1 -21.03 -22.54 49.34
C MET A 1 -19.59 -22.76 48.96
N ARG A 2 -19.28 -23.96 48.43
CA ARG A 2 -17.93 -24.39 48.02
C ARG A 2 -17.66 -23.85 46.62
N THR A 3 -16.48 -23.28 46.40
CA THR A 3 -15.95 -22.97 45.07
C THR A 3 -14.73 -23.84 44.83
N ASP A 4 -14.88 -24.77 43.89
CA ASP A 4 -13.84 -25.69 43.44
C ASP A 4 -12.72 -24.93 42.74
N THR A 5 -11.49 -25.18 43.19
CA THR A 5 -10.25 -24.69 42.57
C THR A 5 -9.63 -25.86 41.83
N VAL A 6 -9.71 -25.86 40.50
CA VAL A 6 -9.04 -26.84 39.65
C VAL A 6 -7.62 -26.36 39.38
N ARG A 7 -6.63 -27.02 39.99
CA ARG A 7 -5.20 -26.93 39.63
C ARG A 7 -4.88 -28.09 38.69
N ILE A 8 -4.48 -27.80 37.46
CA ILE A 8 -3.86 -28.77 36.56
C ILE A 8 -2.34 -28.58 36.68
N GLY A 9 -1.67 -29.61 37.20
CA GLY A 9 -0.22 -29.67 37.32
C GLY A 9 0.46 -29.99 36.00
N VAL A 10 1.57 -29.32 35.73
CA VAL A 10 2.49 -29.67 34.64
C VAL A 10 3.61 -30.52 35.25
N ASN A 11 3.64 -31.80 34.89
CA ASN A 11 4.74 -32.71 35.19
C ASN A 11 5.92 -32.39 34.25
N GLN A 12 7.07 -32.03 34.83
CA GLN A 12 8.36 -32.13 34.15
C GLN A 12 9.08 -33.38 34.68
N MET A 13 9.40 -34.32 33.79
CA MET A 13 10.46 -35.29 34.02
C MET A 13 11.09 -35.72 32.70
N VAL A 14 12.30 -35.19 32.50
CA VAL A 14 13.54 -35.76 31.94
C VAL A 14 13.46 -37.21 31.42
N GLN A 15 13.96 -37.46 30.19
CA GLN A 15 15.13 -38.33 29.92
C GLN A 15 15.50 -38.40 28.42
N SER A 16 16.74 -37.99 28.16
CA SER A 16 17.83 -38.61 27.40
C SER A 16 17.56 -39.65 26.30
N GLY A 17 18.20 -39.43 25.14
CA GLY A 17 18.95 -40.44 24.39
C GLY A 17 18.22 -41.17 23.27
N GLU A 18 18.60 -40.93 22.01
CA GLU A 18 19.28 -41.92 21.15
C GLU A 18 19.39 -41.45 19.70
N SER A 19 20.57 -41.72 19.15
CA SER A 19 20.98 -41.54 17.77
C SER A 19 20.43 -42.68 16.92
N VAL A 20 19.68 -42.37 15.85
CA VAL A 20 19.46 -43.29 14.73
C VAL A 20 19.51 -42.51 13.42
N ALA A 21 20.56 -42.78 12.64
CA ALA A 21 20.62 -42.44 11.24
C ALA A 21 19.53 -43.20 10.47
N ASN A 22 18.66 -42.48 9.76
CA ASN A 22 17.80 -43.09 8.76
C ASN A 22 17.62 -42.14 7.58
N GLY A 23 18.16 -42.57 6.44
CA GLY A 23 17.91 -41.94 5.15
C GLY A 23 16.42 -42.03 4.81
N ARG A 24 15.83 -40.88 4.50
CA ARG A 24 14.52 -40.80 3.84
C ARG A 24 14.62 -39.92 2.61
N GLN A 25 14.08 -40.47 1.54
CA GLN A 25 13.99 -39.94 0.19
C GLN A 25 13.39 -38.52 0.16
N PRO A 26 13.77 -37.68 -0.82
CA PRO A 26 13.10 -36.40 -1.03
C PRO A 26 11.67 -36.66 -1.50
N MET A 27 10.71 -36.43 -0.61
CA MET A 27 9.30 -36.29 -0.95
C MET A 27 9.17 -35.17 -1.99
N GLY A 28 8.57 -35.50 -3.13
CA GLY A 28 8.24 -34.55 -4.16
C GLY A 28 7.49 -33.38 -3.57
N ARG A 29 7.97 -32.17 -3.80
CA ARG A 29 7.19 -30.95 -3.57
C ARG A 29 6.00 -31.01 -4.50
N GLU A 30 4.86 -31.44 -3.97
CA GLU A 30 3.56 -31.10 -4.55
C GLU A 30 3.56 -29.58 -4.75
N ARG A 31 3.53 -29.16 -6.01
CA ARG A 31 3.30 -27.77 -6.36
C ARG A 31 1.85 -27.47 -5.99
N VAL A 32 1.65 -27.07 -4.73
CA VAL A 32 0.44 -26.35 -4.34
C VAL A 32 0.44 -25.09 -5.19
N SER A 33 -0.33 -25.11 -6.28
CA SER A 33 -0.55 -23.92 -7.07
C SER A 33 -1.24 -22.91 -6.15
N PRO A 34 -0.65 -21.73 -5.90
CA PRO A 34 -1.33 -20.73 -5.10
C PRO A 34 -2.63 -20.38 -5.82
N ILE A 35 -3.74 -20.61 -5.14
CA ILE A 35 -5.06 -20.16 -5.56
C ILE A 35 -5.00 -18.64 -5.47
N PHE A 36 -4.78 -17.99 -6.61
CA PHE A 36 -4.94 -16.54 -6.70
C PHE A 36 -6.44 -16.22 -6.54
N PRO A 37 -6.78 -15.09 -5.91
CA PRO A 37 -8.08 -14.49 -6.19
C PRO A 37 -8.18 -14.27 -7.71
N GLU A 38 -9.33 -14.59 -8.30
CA GLU A 38 -9.58 -14.42 -9.74
C GLU A 38 -9.10 -13.02 -10.21
N GLY A 39 -8.22 -12.97 -11.21
CA GLY A 39 -7.82 -11.72 -11.88
C GLY A 39 -6.37 -11.26 -11.76
N VAL A 40 -5.47 -11.98 -11.07
CA VAL A 40 -4.03 -11.63 -11.06
C VAL A 40 -3.30 -12.29 -12.22
N GLU A 41 -3.38 -11.70 -13.41
CA GLU A 41 -2.52 -12.09 -14.53
C GLU A 41 -1.11 -11.52 -14.33
N LEU A 42 -0.11 -12.40 -14.23
CA LEU A 42 1.30 -12.02 -14.25
C LEU A 42 1.75 -11.80 -15.69
N ILE A 43 2.46 -10.71 -15.93
CA ILE A 43 3.01 -10.43 -17.25
C ILE A 43 4.17 -11.41 -17.47
N PRO A 44 4.18 -12.24 -18.53
CA PRO A 44 5.26 -13.19 -18.80
C PRO A 44 6.56 -12.48 -19.16
N LEU A 45 7.70 -12.93 -18.63
CA LEU A 45 9.01 -12.45 -19.06
C LEU A 45 9.17 -12.84 -20.54
N ALA A 46 9.39 -11.86 -21.41
CA ALA A 46 9.70 -12.17 -22.80
C ALA A 46 11.04 -12.92 -22.82
N GLU A 47 11.07 -14.11 -23.40
CA GLU A 47 12.31 -14.87 -23.61
C GLU A 47 13.25 -14.01 -24.49
N LYS A 48 14.26 -13.37 -23.89
CA LYS A 48 15.36 -12.75 -24.62
C LYS A 48 16.71 -12.98 -23.94
N THR A 49 17.45 -13.89 -24.55
CA THR A 49 18.91 -13.93 -24.75
C THR A 49 19.77 -13.14 -23.77
N GLU A 50 20.49 -13.88 -22.94
CA GLU A 50 21.62 -13.49 -22.12
C GLU A 50 22.57 -12.53 -22.86
N ARG A 51 22.73 -11.28 -22.39
CA ARG A 51 24.00 -10.53 -22.38
C ARG A 51 23.96 -9.09 -21.87
N GLU A 52 22.85 -8.59 -21.36
CA GLU A 52 22.82 -7.23 -20.81
C GLU A 52 22.27 -7.26 -19.39
N GLY A 53 22.94 -6.61 -18.44
CA GLY A 53 22.43 -6.40 -17.07
C GLY A 53 21.02 -5.78 -17.08
N PRO A 54 20.30 -5.76 -15.94
CA PRO A 54 18.85 -5.56 -15.89
C PRO A 54 18.41 -4.26 -16.58
N ARG A 55 18.10 -4.35 -17.87
CA ARG A 55 17.46 -3.30 -18.66
C ARG A 55 15.97 -3.52 -18.51
N TYR A 56 15.32 -2.79 -17.60
CA TYR A 56 13.87 -2.81 -17.42
C TYR A 56 13.16 -2.38 -18.72
N PRO A 57 12.65 -3.32 -19.56
CA PRO A 57 12.09 -3.01 -20.85
C PRO A 57 10.59 -2.79 -20.64
N GLY A 58 10.23 -1.57 -20.27
CA GLY A 58 8.83 -1.14 -20.09
C GLY A 58 8.62 0.37 -20.14
N LEU A 59 9.69 1.16 -19.96
CA LEU A 59 9.57 2.62 -19.83
C LEU A 59 9.60 3.37 -21.17
N LYS A 60 9.90 2.70 -22.29
CA LYS A 60 9.92 3.34 -23.63
C LYS A 60 8.52 3.68 -24.16
N GLY A 61 7.46 3.04 -23.67
CA GLY A 61 6.07 3.27 -24.10
C GLY A 61 5.37 4.44 -23.41
N VAL A 62 5.77 4.77 -22.18
CA VAL A 62 5.07 5.78 -21.35
C VAL A 62 5.32 7.22 -21.86
N ALA A 63 6.45 7.46 -22.54
CA ALA A 63 6.84 8.80 -23.00
C ALA A 63 6.16 9.27 -24.32
N ARG A 64 5.56 8.36 -25.12
CA ARG A 64 5.08 8.69 -26.48
C ARG A 64 3.64 9.21 -26.57
N ALA A 65 2.87 9.24 -25.47
CA ALA A 65 1.49 9.74 -25.45
C ALA A 65 1.38 11.27 -25.23
N SER A 66 2.43 12.04 -25.51
CA SER A 66 2.61 13.43 -25.07
C SER A 66 2.24 14.51 -26.11
N GLY A 67 1.76 14.13 -27.29
CA GLY A 67 1.64 15.05 -28.43
C GLY A 67 0.21 15.41 -28.86
N ARG A 68 -0.65 15.93 -27.98
CA ARG A 68 -1.81 16.80 -28.33
C ARG A 68 -2.70 17.10 -27.12
N TRP A 69 -2.49 18.21 -26.41
CA TRP A 69 -3.51 18.76 -25.49
C TRP A 69 -3.50 20.30 -25.54
N ALA A 70 -4.36 20.85 -26.40
CA ALA A 70 -4.52 22.28 -26.61
C ALA A 70 -5.57 22.89 -25.64
N SER A 71 -5.26 24.12 -25.19
CA SER A 71 -6.15 25.20 -24.71
C SER A 71 -7.28 24.90 -23.71
N GLY A 72 -6.92 24.90 -22.43
CA GLY A 72 -7.81 25.16 -21.29
C GLY A 72 -6.96 25.20 -20.00
N GLY A 73 -7.06 26.25 -19.19
CA GLY A 73 -6.10 26.53 -18.09
C GLY A 73 -6.11 25.49 -16.95
N GLU A 74 -7.29 24.98 -16.59
CA GLU A 74 -7.49 24.00 -15.50
C GLU A 74 -7.12 22.55 -15.90
N PRO A 75 -7.54 22.03 -17.07
CA PRO A 75 -7.17 20.68 -17.51
C PRO A 75 -5.66 20.49 -17.63
N ARG A 76 -4.93 21.54 -18.03
CA ARG A 76 -3.46 21.50 -18.13
C ARG A 76 -2.78 21.37 -16.78
N ALA A 77 -3.25 22.08 -15.76
CA ALA A 77 -2.67 22.01 -14.43
C ALA A 77 -2.87 20.62 -13.81
N ARG A 78 -4.07 20.04 -13.94
CA ARG A 78 -4.37 18.68 -13.47
C ARG A 78 -3.54 17.62 -14.20
N VAL A 79 -3.51 17.66 -15.54
CA VAL A 79 -2.71 16.72 -16.35
C VAL A 79 -1.23 16.84 -16.02
N ARG A 80 -0.71 18.06 -15.82
CA ARG A 80 0.67 18.29 -15.40
C ARG A 80 0.97 17.69 -14.04
N ARG A 81 0.09 17.87 -13.04
CA ARG A 81 0.25 17.27 -11.71
C ARG A 81 0.29 15.74 -11.77
N GLU A 82 -0.62 15.15 -12.54
CA GLU A 82 -0.66 13.69 -12.73
C GLU A 82 0.59 13.16 -13.45
N TYR A 83 1.06 13.88 -14.48
CA TYR A 83 2.33 13.54 -15.14
C TYR A 83 3.50 13.58 -14.17
N GLN A 84 3.64 14.68 -13.41
CA GLN A 84 4.74 14.86 -12.45
C GLN A 84 4.71 13.81 -11.34
N ARG A 85 3.53 13.39 -10.89
CA ARG A 85 3.37 12.30 -9.92
C ARG A 85 3.92 10.99 -10.46
N ARG A 86 3.51 10.60 -11.67
CA ARG A 86 4.00 9.36 -12.31
C ARG A 86 5.50 9.41 -12.54
N GLU A 87 6.03 10.55 -12.96
CA GLU A 87 7.47 10.74 -13.13
C GLU A 87 8.23 10.58 -11.82
N ARG A 88 7.76 11.21 -10.72
CA ARG A 88 8.34 11.04 -9.38
C ARG A 88 8.29 9.58 -8.93
N ALA A 89 7.17 8.90 -9.10
CA ALA A 89 7.02 7.51 -8.72
C ALA A 89 7.94 6.58 -9.51
N ILE A 90 8.07 6.78 -10.84
CA ILE A 90 9.01 6.02 -11.68
C ILE A 90 10.46 6.30 -11.28
N ARG A 91 10.81 7.55 -10.97
CA ARG A 91 12.16 7.88 -10.50
C ARG A 91 12.44 7.18 -9.17
N ARG A 92 11.51 7.26 -8.21
CA ARG A 92 11.64 6.61 -6.90
C ARG A 92 11.75 5.08 -7.01
N TRP A 93 10.96 4.48 -7.90
CA TRP A 93 11.04 3.06 -8.23
C TRP A 93 12.46 2.68 -8.67
N ARG A 94 13.03 3.41 -9.64
CA ARG A 94 14.41 3.14 -10.12
C ARG A 94 15.43 3.27 -9.00
N GLU A 95 15.37 4.33 -8.22
CA GLU A 95 16.30 4.57 -7.10
C GLU A 95 16.32 3.42 -6.08
N LEU A 96 15.16 2.84 -5.77
CA LEU A 96 15.06 1.71 -4.84
C LEU A 96 15.63 0.43 -5.45
N PHE A 97 15.26 0.12 -6.70
CA PHE A 97 15.72 -1.08 -7.40
C PHE A 97 17.19 -1.04 -7.85
N GLU A 98 17.83 0.13 -7.83
CA GLU A 98 19.28 0.28 -8.03
C GLU A 98 20.09 0.02 -6.76
N ARG A 99 19.49 0.18 -5.58
CA ARG A 99 20.21 0.20 -4.29
C ARG A 99 19.94 -1.01 -3.40
N ALA A 100 18.84 -1.72 -3.63
CA ALA A 100 18.39 -2.84 -2.81
C ALA A 100 18.11 -4.07 -3.67
N ASP A 101 18.03 -5.24 -3.02
CA ASP A 101 17.51 -6.42 -3.69
C ASP A 101 16.05 -6.19 -4.12
N PRO A 102 15.57 -6.86 -5.19
CA PRO A 102 14.24 -6.61 -5.74
C PRO A 102 13.09 -6.77 -4.75
N VAL A 103 13.18 -7.68 -3.77
CA VAL A 103 12.10 -7.91 -2.80
C VAL A 103 12.06 -6.77 -1.78
N SER A 104 13.21 -6.40 -1.21
CA SER A 104 13.30 -5.26 -0.29
C SER A 104 12.90 -3.95 -0.97
N ALA A 105 13.32 -3.73 -2.22
CA ALA A 105 12.94 -2.56 -3.01
C ALA A 105 11.41 -2.50 -3.22
N LEU A 106 10.79 -3.63 -3.54
CA LEU A 106 9.34 -3.73 -3.75
C LEU A 106 8.56 -3.43 -2.46
N LYS A 107 9.00 -3.99 -1.32
CA LYS A 107 8.40 -3.72 -0.01
C LYS A 107 8.49 -2.25 0.36
N ALA A 108 9.69 -1.67 0.26
CA ALA A 108 9.91 -0.26 0.57
C ALA A 108 9.06 0.66 -0.32
N PHE A 109 8.95 0.34 -1.61
CA PHE A 109 8.10 1.09 -2.51
C PHE A 109 6.62 0.95 -2.14
N HIS A 110 6.15 -0.26 -1.80
CA HIS A 110 4.77 -0.51 -1.39
C HIS A 110 4.41 0.16 -0.07
N GLU A 111 5.29 0.16 0.90
CA GLU A 111 5.08 0.87 2.17
C GLU A 111 4.97 2.38 1.95
N GLU A 112 5.84 2.94 1.09
CA GLU A 112 5.83 4.37 0.80
C GLU A 112 4.60 4.80 -0.02
N GLN A 113 4.23 4.01 -1.03
CA GLN A 113 3.26 4.40 -2.07
C GLN A 113 1.90 3.71 -1.94
N GLY A 114 1.78 2.68 -1.10
CA GLY A 114 0.56 1.91 -0.87
C GLY A 114 -0.63 2.79 -0.48
N PRO A 115 -0.50 3.73 0.47
CA PRO A 115 -1.60 4.61 0.86
C PRO A 115 -2.13 5.49 -0.27
N VAL A 116 -1.27 5.94 -1.21
CA VAL A 116 -1.71 6.68 -2.40
C VAL A 116 -2.60 5.79 -3.28
N VAL A 117 -2.19 4.54 -3.50
CA VAL A 117 -2.98 3.57 -4.27
C VAL A 117 -4.27 3.25 -3.55
N MET A 118 -4.23 3.06 -2.23
CA MET A 118 -5.40 2.79 -1.41
C MET A 118 -6.43 3.92 -1.50
N ALA A 119 -5.97 5.18 -1.49
CA ALA A 119 -6.85 6.35 -1.63
C ALA A 119 -7.57 6.41 -2.99
N ARG A 120 -6.97 5.87 -4.05
CA ARG A 120 -7.47 5.97 -5.44
C ARG A 120 -8.19 4.70 -5.91
N ALA A 121 -7.60 3.55 -5.65
CA ALA A 121 -8.04 2.25 -6.11
C ALA A 121 -7.80 1.17 -5.04
N PRO A 122 -8.67 1.06 -4.01
CA PRO A 122 -8.52 0.09 -2.93
C PRO A 122 -8.38 -1.37 -3.41
N ARG A 123 -9.05 -1.72 -4.51
CA ARG A 123 -8.96 -3.05 -5.12
C ARG A 123 -7.57 -3.32 -5.70
N GLU A 124 -6.99 -2.34 -6.39
CA GLU A 124 -5.63 -2.44 -6.90
C GLU A 124 -4.61 -2.46 -5.77
N HIS A 125 -4.85 -1.73 -4.67
CA HIS A 125 -4.00 -1.83 -3.48
C HIS A 125 -3.90 -3.27 -2.96
N ALA A 126 -5.04 -3.96 -2.81
CA ALA A 126 -5.05 -5.36 -2.38
C ALA A 126 -4.28 -6.27 -3.35
N ARG A 127 -4.45 -6.07 -4.67
CA ARG A 127 -3.68 -6.79 -5.70
C ARG A 127 -2.18 -6.54 -5.56
N LEU A 128 -1.77 -5.30 -5.36
CA LEU A 128 -0.36 -4.93 -5.15
C LEU A 128 0.19 -5.60 -3.89
N SER A 129 -0.55 -5.63 -2.79
CA SER A 129 -0.14 -6.35 -1.57
C SER A 129 0.07 -7.84 -1.83
N THR A 130 -0.81 -8.49 -2.59
CA THR A 130 -0.63 -9.90 -3.01
C THR A 130 0.65 -10.09 -3.82
N LEU A 131 1.00 -9.16 -4.70
CA LEU A 131 2.26 -9.22 -5.45
C LEU A 131 3.48 -9.10 -4.53
N VAL A 132 3.46 -8.20 -3.53
CA VAL A 132 4.54 -8.10 -2.54
C VAL A 132 4.71 -9.41 -1.78
N THR A 133 3.63 -9.98 -1.26
CA THR A 133 3.68 -11.27 -0.55
C THR A 133 4.18 -12.40 -1.44
N ALA A 134 3.78 -12.44 -2.71
CA ALA A 134 4.28 -13.44 -3.66
C ALA A 134 5.80 -13.30 -3.93
N ALA A 135 6.34 -12.07 -3.89
CA ALA A 135 7.77 -11.83 -4.02
C ALA A 135 8.54 -12.30 -2.78
N GLU A 136 8.02 -12.01 -1.59
CA GLU A 136 8.59 -12.49 -0.32
C GLU A 136 8.61 -14.02 -0.24
N ALA A 137 7.56 -14.67 -0.73
CA ALA A 137 7.46 -16.12 -0.78
C ALA A 137 8.35 -16.76 -1.85
N GLY A 138 8.99 -15.97 -2.74
CA GLY A 138 9.82 -16.48 -3.83
C GLY A 138 9.04 -17.35 -4.84
N THR A 139 7.72 -17.13 -4.97
CA THR A 139 6.85 -17.97 -5.82
C THR A 139 7.13 -17.76 -7.31
N TYR A 140 7.50 -16.55 -7.69
CA TYR A 140 7.88 -16.16 -9.06
C TYR A 140 9.19 -15.37 -9.05
N PRO A 141 9.89 -15.27 -10.19
CA PRO A 141 11.04 -14.39 -10.33
C PRO A 141 10.68 -12.96 -9.91
N ALA A 142 11.51 -12.36 -9.08
CA ALA A 142 11.23 -11.05 -8.49
C ALA A 142 11.07 -9.95 -9.55
N GLU A 143 11.78 -10.06 -10.68
CA GLU A 143 11.68 -9.15 -11.82
C GLU A 143 10.30 -9.20 -12.48
N GLN A 144 9.71 -10.40 -12.56
CA GLN A 144 8.38 -10.58 -13.14
C GLN A 144 7.32 -9.92 -12.26
N ILE A 145 7.43 -10.11 -10.95
CA ILE A 145 6.54 -9.49 -9.96
C ILE A 145 6.71 -7.98 -9.98
N ALA A 146 7.95 -7.49 -9.94
CA ALA A 146 8.26 -6.06 -9.95
C ALA A 146 7.65 -5.35 -11.16
N ARG A 147 7.74 -5.94 -12.36
CA ARG A 147 7.09 -5.39 -13.55
C ARG A 147 5.56 -5.37 -13.44
N SER A 148 4.96 -6.48 -13.01
CA SER A 148 3.49 -6.58 -12.85
C SER A 148 2.98 -5.58 -11.81
N TYR A 149 3.75 -5.39 -10.74
CA TYR A 149 3.47 -4.40 -9.70
C TYR A 149 3.50 -2.99 -10.27
N LEU A 150 4.56 -2.61 -10.99
CA LEU A 150 4.69 -1.26 -11.53
C LEU A 150 3.56 -0.92 -12.51
N GLU A 151 3.14 -1.87 -13.34
CA GLU A 151 2.02 -1.66 -14.26
C GLU A 151 0.70 -1.43 -13.52
N ALA A 152 0.36 -2.30 -12.56
CA ALA A 152 -0.85 -2.15 -11.76
C ALA A 152 -0.83 -0.84 -10.94
N TYR A 153 0.32 -0.48 -10.37
CA TYR A 153 0.52 0.78 -9.66
C TYR A 153 0.27 1.99 -10.57
N LEU A 154 0.89 2.04 -11.75
CA LEU A 154 0.69 3.13 -12.70
C LEU A 154 -0.74 3.19 -13.26
N GLY A 155 -1.43 2.04 -13.33
CA GLY A 155 -2.86 1.94 -13.61
C GLY A 155 -3.69 2.58 -12.51
N ALA A 156 -3.44 2.23 -11.25
CA ALA A 156 -4.14 2.79 -10.11
C ALA A 156 -3.96 4.31 -9.96
N LEU A 157 -2.79 4.85 -10.31
CA LEU A 157 -2.57 6.30 -10.33
C LEU A 157 -3.44 7.06 -11.36
N ARG A 158 -4.13 6.36 -12.27
CA ARG A 158 -5.08 7.00 -13.20
C ARG A 158 -6.43 7.28 -12.54
N GLU A 159 -6.76 6.53 -11.50
CA GLU A 159 -8.03 6.66 -10.79
C GLU A 159 -8.04 7.92 -9.93
N PRO A 160 -9.20 8.60 -9.81
CA PRO A 160 -9.34 9.70 -8.88
C PRO A 160 -9.29 9.20 -7.43
N VAL A 161 -8.93 10.10 -6.52
CA VAL A 161 -9.07 9.84 -5.08
C VAL A 161 -10.54 9.68 -4.74
N THR A 162 -10.86 8.65 -3.95
CA THR A 162 -12.22 8.37 -3.50
C THR A 162 -12.34 8.56 -1.99
N LYS A 163 -13.55 8.86 -1.53
CA LYS A 163 -13.83 9.02 -0.11
C LYS A 163 -13.67 7.70 0.66
N GLU A 164 -14.08 6.61 0.05
CA GLU A 164 -13.93 5.25 0.55
C GLU A 164 -12.44 4.89 0.67
N GLY A 165 -11.64 5.22 -0.35
CA GLY A 165 -10.19 5.02 -0.33
C GLY A 165 -9.50 5.84 0.76
N LEU A 166 -9.87 7.12 0.92
CA LEU A 166 -9.39 7.95 2.02
C LEU A 166 -9.80 7.37 3.39
N GLY A 167 -11.02 6.85 3.49
CA GLY A 167 -11.48 6.11 4.68
C GLY A 167 -10.61 4.90 5.01
N ALA A 168 -10.21 4.14 3.98
CA ALA A 168 -9.32 3.00 4.15
C ALA A 168 -7.93 3.43 4.64
N VAL A 169 -7.36 4.49 4.07
CA VAL A 169 -6.07 5.05 4.53
C VAL A 169 -6.14 5.49 5.99
N LEU A 170 -7.20 6.22 6.36
CA LEU A 170 -7.44 6.63 7.75
C LEU A 170 -7.65 5.43 8.67
N GLY A 171 -8.26 4.35 8.17
CA GLY A 171 -8.40 3.07 8.88
C GLY A 171 -7.05 2.43 9.19
N THR A 172 -6.11 2.43 8.24
CA THR A 172 -4.74 1.93 8.49
C THR A 172 -4.00 2.77 9.52
N ALA A 173 -4.08 4.10 9.42
CA ALA A 173 -3.49 5.00 10.43
C ALA A 173 -4.13 4.79 11.82
N TRP A 174 -5.45 4.55 11.84
CA TRP A 174 -6.17 4.20 13.05
C TRP A 174 -5.68 2.88 13.66
N ASP A 175 -5.52 1.83 12.86
CA ASP A 175 -5.07 0.53 13.33
C ASP A 175 -3.68 0.61 13.97
N GLU A 176 -2.77 1.39 13.36
CA GLU A 176 -1.44 1.68 13.90
C GLU A 176 -1.50 2.48 15.21
N LEU A 177 -2.35 3.51 15.27
CA LEU A 177 -2.48 4.37 16.45
C LEU A 177 -3.19 3.67 17.61
N SER A 178 -4.15 2.79 17.31
CA SER A 178 -5.08 2.23 18.30
C SER A 178 -4.40 1.64 19.54
N PRO A 179 -3.29 0.88 19.47
CA PRO A 179 -2.64 0.28 20.64
C PRO A 179 -2.05 1.32 21.60
N HIS A 180 -1.83 2.55 21.13
CA HIS A 180 -1.12 3.60 21.87
C HIS A 180 -2.04 4.63 22.51
N VAL A 181 -3.33 4.66 22.15
CA VAL A 181 -4.28 5.68 22.63
C VAL A 181 -5.32 5.12 23.59
N SER A 182 -5.84 5.99 24.46
CA SER A 182 -6.91 5.65 25.40
C SER A 182 -8.22 5.33 24.67
N GLN A 183 -9.13 4.62 25.34
CA GLN A 183 -10.46 4.35 24.79
C GLN A 183 -11.24 5.64 24.45
N ALA A 184 -11.03 6.72 25.22
CA ALA A 184 -11.65 8.01 24.97
C ALA A 184 -11.13 8.65 23.66
N GLU A 185 -9.81 8.66 23.46
CA GLU A 185 -9.18 9.16 22.24
C GLU A 185 -9.58 8.33 21.02
N ARG A 186 -9.67 7.00 21.17
CA ARG A 186 -10.24 6.12 20.14
C ARG A 186 -11.64 6.60 19.74
N ARG A 187 -12.57 6.75 20.71
CA ARG A 187 -13.95 7.18 20.40
C ARG A 187 -13.97 8.53 19.69
N GLN A 188 -13.15 9.49 20.12
CA GLN A 188 -13.07 10.81 19.50
C GLN A 188 -12.57 10.75 18.05
N LEU A 189 -11.45 10.07 17.80
CA LEU A 189 -10.92 9.96 16.44
C LEU A 189 -11.87 9.17 15.53
N GLY A 190 -12.52 8.12 16.03
CA GLY A 190 -13.57 7.41 15.29
C GLY A 190 -14.75 8.31 14.90
N GLN A 191 -15.19 9.22 15.79
CA GLN A 191 -16.24 10.20 15.48
C GLN A 191 -15.80 11.19 14.39
N VAL A 192 -14.54 11.65 14.45
CA VAL A 192 -13.96 12.57 13.47
C VAL A 192 -13.86 11.90 12.10
N ILE A 193 -13.31 10.68 12.01
CA ILE A 193 -13.27 9.89 10.77
C ILE A 193 -14.70 9.69 10.22
N TRP A 194 -15.65 9.31 11.07
CA TRP A 194 -17.03 9.09 10.63
C TRP A 194 -17.72 10.37 10.15
N ALA A 195 -17.48 11.51 10.80
CA ALA A 195 -17.98 12.81 10.35
C ALA A 195 -17.45 13.17 8.96
N PHE A 196 -16.15 12.94 8.69
CA PHE A 196 -15.57 13.10 7.36
C PHE A 196 -16.18 12.14 6.33
N LEU A 197 -16.33 10.86 6.69
CA LEU A 197 -16.97 9.86 5.82
C LEU A 197 -18.45 10.20 5.52
N ARG A 198 -19.09 11.02 6.35
CA ARG A 198 -20.41 11.60 6.09
C ARG A 198 -20.39 12.97 5.40
N GLY A 199 -19.21 13.52 5.13
CA GLY A 199 -19.04 14.82 4.46
C GLY A 199 -19.35 16.02 5.36
N ARG A 200 -19.34 15.83 6.68
CA ARG A 200 -19.70 16.86 7.66
C ARG A 200 -18.53 17.75 8.07
N ILE A 201 -17.30 17.25 7.88
CA ILE A 201 -16.06 17.98 8.14
C ILE A 201 -15.08 17.71 6.99
N PRO A 202 -14.13 18.62 6.72
CA PRO A 202 -13.12 18.43 5.70
C PRO A 202 -12.09 17.38 6.11
N LEU A 203 -11.35 16.85 5.13
CA LEU A 203 -10.27 15.87 5.36
C LEU A 203 -9.19 16.43 6.30
N ASP A 204 -8.82 17.71 6.15
CA ASP A 204 -7.76 18.34 6.94
C ASP A 204 -8.04 18.29 8.45
N SER A 205 -9.31 18.45 8.85
CA SER A 205 -9.69 18.31 10.26
C SER A 205 -9.41 16.90 10.81
N VAL A 206 -9.59 15.87 9.98
CA VAL A 206 -9.27 14.48 10.37
C VAL A 206 -7.77 14.24 10.39
N LEU A 207 -7.05 14.74 9.39
CA LEU A 207 -5.60 14.60 9.30
C LEU A 207 -4.91 15.26 10.49
N HIS A 208 -5.27 16.51 10.77
CA HIS A 208 -4.74 17.25 11.91
C HIS A 208 -4.95 16.50 13.23
N ARG A 209 -6.16 15.97 13.46
CA ARG A 209 -6.45 15.20 14.67
C ARG A 209 -5.67 13.89 14.75
N THR A 210 -5.51 13.21 13.61
CA THR A 210 -4.77 11.94 13.53
C THR A 210 -3.28 12.18 13.79
N GLU A 211 -2.71 13.23 13.19
CA GLU A 211 -1.33 13.67 13.40
C GLU A 211 -1.04 14.06 14.84
N GLU A 212 -1.91 14.87 15.46
CA GLU A 212 -1.78 15.25 16.87
C GLU A 212 -1.67 14.01 17.77
N LEU A 213 -2.55 13.02 17.55
CA LEU A 213 -2.55 11.79 18.34
C LEU A 213 -1.32 10.92 18.05
N LEU A 214 -0.87 10.81 16.81
CA LEU A 214 0.36 10.09 16.46
C LEU A 214 1.57 10.73 17.15
N ILE A 215 1.73 12.05 17.05
CA ILE A 215 2.84 12.79 17.66
C ILE A 215 2.84 12.64 19.18
N ARG A 216 1.67 12.84 19.83
CA ARG A 216 1.54 12.73 21.29
C ARG A 216 1.89 11.36 21.84
N ASN A 217 1.79 10.31 21.01
CA ASN A 217 2.08 8.93 21.39
C ASN A 217 3.43 8.43 20.87
N GLY A 218 4.32 9.33 20.44
CA GLY A 218 5.68 8.98 20.00
C GLY A 218 5.77 8.40 18.59
N LEU A 219 4.71 8.49 17.79
CA LEU A 219 4.62 8.00 16.41
C LEU A 219 4.83 9.14 15.39
N ALA A 220 5.82 10.00 15.65
CA ALA A 220 6.09 11.18 14.81
C ALA A 220 6.43 10.82 13.36
N ASP A 221 7.16 9.72 13.15
CA ASP A 221 7.48 9.23 11.81
C ASP A 221 6.22 8.83 11.04
N SER A 222 5.26 8.18 11.71
CA SER A 222 3.98 7.78 11.13
C SER A 222 3.13 9.00 10.78
N ALA A 223 3.14 10.04 11.61
CA ALA A 223 2.50 11.32 11.30
C ALA A 223 3.12 11.97 10.05
N GLY A 224 4.46 11.99 9.96
CA GLY A 224 5.17 12.47 8.78
C GLY A 224 4.85 11.69 7.50
N ARG A 225 4.73 10.35 7.60
CA ARG A 225 4.32 9.50 6.49
C ARG A 225 2.90 9.82 6.03
N LEU A 226 1.94 9.89 6.96
CA LEU A 226 0.53 10.19 6.66
C LEU A 226 0.39 11.53 5.92
N ARG A 227 1.04 12.59 6.43
CA ARG A 227 1.07 13.92 5.81
C ARG A 227 1.71 13.86 4.43
N SER A 228 2.89 13.25 4.31
CA SER A 228 3.59 13.13 3.02
C SER A 228 2.79 12.36 1.99
N GLN A 229 1.98 11.38 2.40
CA GLN A 229 1.17 10.54 1.51
C GLN A 229 -0.10 11.24 1.05
N LEU A 230 -0.69 12.12 1.86
CA LEU A 230 -1.99 12.75 1.58
C LEU A 230 -1.89 14.23 1.15
N ASP A 231 -0.92 14.99 1.65
CA ASP A 231 -0.87 16.46 1.54
C ASP A 231 0.01 16.94 0.38
N GLU A 232 1.28 16.52 0.30
CA GLU A 232 2.29 17.25 -0.49
C GLU A 232 2.89 16.53 -1.69
N ARG A 233 3.22 15.24 -1.60
CA ARG A 233 3.92 14.57 -2.72
C ARG A 233 3.01 14.33 -3.91
N ASP A 234 1.73 14.24 -3.63
CA ASP A 234 0.80 13.50 -4.45
C ASP A 234 -0.56 14.21 -4.50
N GLY A 235 -0.71 15.48 -4.14
CA GLY A 235 -1.92 16.27 -4.43
C GLY A 235 -3.28 15.61 -4.13
N VAL A 236 -3.32 14.61 -3.24
CA VAL A 236 -4.50 13.78 -2.95
C VAL A 236 -5.55 14.66 -2.27
N TYR A 237 -5.06 15.50 -1.36
CA TYR A 237 -5.80 16.57 -0.72
C TYR A 237 -6.40 17.57 -1.72
N SER A 238 -5.57 18.14 -2.61
CA SER A 238 -6.00 19.13 -3.61
C SER A 238 -7.01 18.57 -4.62
N ASP A 239 -6.90 17.30 -5.00
CA ASP A 239 -7.83 16.67 -5.94
C ASP A 239 -9.19 16.36 -5.32
N TYR A 240 -9.28 16.15 -3.99
CA TYR A 240 -10.54 15.90 -3.28
C TYR A 240 -11.30 17.20 -2.96
N ASP A 241 -10.63 18.23 -2.44
CA ASP A 241 -11.28 19.51 -2.10
C ASP A 241 -11.85 20.24 -3.34
N ASN A 242 -11.20 20.08 -4.50
CA ASN A 242 -11.70 20.59 -5.77
C ASN A 242 -12.95 19.85 -6.29
N GLN A 243 -13.16 18.60 -5.87
CA GLN A 243 -14.35 17.82 -6.23
C GLN A 243 -15.54 18.13 -5.33
N THR A 244 -15.30 18.32 -4.03
CA THR A 244 -16.36 18.62 -3.04
C THR A 244 -16.84 20.07 -3.14
N SER A 245 -15.97 21.03 -3.43
CA SER A 245 -16.35 22.45 -3.56
C SER A 245 -17.33 22.73 -4.72
N LYS A 246 -17.37 21.88 -5.75
CA LYS A 246 -18.33 22.01 -6.85
C LYS A 246 -19.74 21.50 -6.53
N GLY A 247 -19.94 20.83 -5.40
CA GLY A 247 -21.22 20.22 -5.02
C GLY A 247 -22.02 20.97 -3.95
N VAL A 248 -21.47 22.01 -3.32
CA VAL A 248 -22.13 22.69 -2.19
C VAL A 248 -23.02 23.87 -2.64
N ASP A 249 -22.83 24.40 -3.85
CA ASP A 249 -23.57 25.56 -4.35
C ASP A 249 -24.91 25.22 -5.07
N SER A 250 -25.44 24.00 -4.96
CA SER A 250 -26.64 23.58 -5.73
C SER A 250 -27.85 23.14 -4.91
N GLU A 251 -27.81 23.22 -3.57
CA GLU A 251 -28.97 22.94 -2.72
C GLU A 251 -29.12 23.96 -1.59
N LEU A 252 -29.35 25.23 -1.97
CA LEU A 252 -30.02 26.23 -1.13
C LEU A 252 -31.31 26.69 -1.82
#